data_AF-A0A1Y3LMD5-F1
#
_entry.id   AF-A0A1Y3LMD5-F1
#
_cell.length_a   1.000
_cell.length_b   1.000
_cell.length_c   1.000
_cell.angle_alpha   90.00
_cell.angle_beta   90.00
_cell.angle_gamma   90.00
#
_symmetry.space_group_name_H-M   'P 1'
#
loop_
_entity.id
_entity.type
_entity.pdbx_description
1 polymer ?
#
loop_
_entity_poly.entity_id
_entity_poly.type
_entity_poly.pdbx_seq_one_letter_code
_entity_poly.pdbx_strand_id
1 'polypeptide(L)'
;MTFTFLDVPKQDATYAYQGGGRGLSVERIATLEQFVQGDLRPDLTLVFDLPVEVGLARAAARGRLDRFEQEGQAFFEAVRQAYLQRAQREPQRYSLLDAAQTLEAVQRAIDALLPAIVERCRG
;
A
#
# COMPACT_ATOMS: atom_id res chain seq x y z
N MET A 1 0.00 10.03 2.74
CA MET A 1 1.47 10.21 2.58
C MET A 1 2.16 8.85 2.63
N THR A 2 2.57 8.32 1.48
CA THR A 2 3.22 7.01 1.31
C THR A 2 4.72 7.21 1.17
N PHE A 3 5.52 6.70 2.10
CA PHE A 3 6.97 6.60 1.91
C PHE A 3 7.22 5.62 0.75
N THR A 4 7.92 6.07 -0.29
CA THR A 4 8.23 5.24 -1.46
C THR A 4 9.75 5.18 -1.60
N PHE A 5 10.35 4.05 -1.23
CA PHE A 5 11.71 3.72 -1.66
C PHE A 5 11.65 3.40 -3.17
N LEU A 6 12.61 3.96 -3.91
CA LEU A 6 12.78 3.78 -5.35
C LEU A 6 13.12 2.30 -5.66
N ASP A 7 12.61 1.81 -6.81
CA ASP A 7 12.93 0.54 -7.51
C ASP A 7 11.92 -0.63 -7.53
N VAL A 8 10.64 -0.45 -7.16
CA VAL A 8 9.60 -1.48 -7.45
C VAL A 8 8.37 -0.86 -8.14
N PRO A 9 7.83 -1.46 -9.22
CA PRO A 9 6.78 -0.82 -10.02
C PRO A 9 5.45 -0.65 -9.27
N LYS A 10 4.94 0.59 -9.29
CA LYS A 10 3.80 1.18 -8.58
C LYS A 10 2.41 0.62 -8.95
N GLN A 11 2.17 -0.69 -8.82
CA GLN A 11 0.88 -1.29 -9.22
C GLN A 11 -0.17 -1.27 -8.13
N ASP A 12 0.19 -1.65 -6.90
CA ASP A 12 -0.79 -1.70 -5.80
C ASP A 12 -1.44 -0.34 -5.54
N ALA A 13 -0.65 0.73 -5.69
CA ALA A 13 -1.16 2.10 -5.67
C ALA A 13 -2.10 2.40 -6.86
N THR A 14 -1.84 1.85 -8.04
CA THR A 14 -2.73 2.00 -9.19
C THR A 14 -4.06 1.27 -8.95
N TYR A 15 -4.04 0.05 -8.41
CA TYR A 15 -5.27 -0.68 -8.04
C TYR A 15 -6.06 0.03 -6.95
N ALA A 16 -5.39 0.53 -5.92
CA ALA A 16 -6.07 1.16 -4.81
C ALA A 16 -6.68 2.51 -5.19
N TYR A 17 -5.92 3.37 -5.87
CA TYR A 17 -6.38 4.72 -6.22
C TYR A 17 -7.25 4.76 -7.48
N GLN A 18 -6.88 4.02 -8.53
CA GLN A 18 -7.63 4.05 -9.79
C GLN A 18 -8.78 3.04 -9.79
N GLY A 19 -8.54 1.84 -9.27
CA GLY A 19 -9.58 0.81 -9.13
C GLY A 19 -10.55 1.13 -8.00
N GLY A 20 -10.06 1.11 -6.77
CA GLY A 20 -10.89 1.36 -5.57
C GLY A 20 -11.40 2.79 -5.48
N GLY A 21 -10.50 3.77 -5.61
CA GLY A 21 -10.83 5.18 -5.46
C GLY A 21 -11.61 5.80 -6.62
N ARG A 22 -11.34 5.38 -7.87
CA ARG A 22 -11.97 5.95 -9.09
C ARG A 22 -12.89 5.00 -9.84
N GLY A 23 -13.15 3.81 -9.31
CA GLY A 23 -14.13 2.87 -9.86
C GLY A 23 -13.73 2.23 -11.19
N LEU A 24 -12.43 2.20 -11.54
CA LEU A 24 -11.97 1.46 -12.72
C LEU A 24 -12.04 -0.05 -12.45
N SER A 25 -12.50 -0.82 -13.45
CA SER A 25 -12.61 -2.27 -13.33
C SER A 25 -11.23 -2.91 -13.05
N VAL A 26 -11.17 -3.73 -12.00
CA VAL A 26 -9.97 -4.45 -11.57
C VAL A 26 -9.41 -5.32 -12.70
N GLU A 27 -10.27 -5.91 -13.55
CA GLU A 27 -9.80 -6.75 -14.67
C GLU A 27 -9.04 -5.95 -15.74
N ARG A 28 -9.43 -4.70 -16.00
CA ARG A 28 -8.71 -3.83 -16.96
C ARG A 28 -7.35 -3.41 -16.40
N ILE A 29 -7.25 -3.17 -15.10
CA ILE A 29 -5.97 -2.88 -14.45
C ILE A 29 -5.07 -4.12 -14.52
N ALA A 30 -5.61 -5.32 -14.27
CA ALA A 30 -4.86 -6.59 -14.38
C ALA A 30 -4.38 -6.88 -15.80
N THR A 31 -5.20 -6.57 -16.80
CA THR A 31 -4.81 -6.75 -18.21
C THR A 31 -3.65 -5.82 -18.58
N LEU A 32 -3.70 -4.56 -18.15
CA LEU A 32 -2.62 -3.60 -18.37
C LEU A 32 -1.36 -3.96 -17.58
N GLU A 33 -1.53 -4.47 -16.36
CA GLU A 33 -0.45 -4.95 -15.51
C GLU A 33 0.34 -6.08 -16.20
N GLN A 34 -0.38 -7.12 -16.65
CA GLN A 34 0.21 -8.24 -17.36
C GLN A 34 0.87 -7.80 -18.68
N PHE A 35 0.26 -6.83 -19.38
CA PHE A 35 0.80 -6.33 -20.65
C PHE A 35 2.12 -5.56 -20.47
N VAL A 36 2.24 -4.77 -19.39
CA VAL A 36 3.43 -3.93 -19.15
C VAL A 36 4.55 -4.70 -18.46
N GLN A 37 4.23 -5.69 -17.62
CA GLN A 37 5.22 -6.33 -16.73
C GLN A 37 5.37 -7.84 -16.89
N GLY A 38 4.51 -8.48 -17.68
CA GLY A 38 4.48 -9.94 -17.75
C GLY A 38 4.27 -10.53 -16.36
N ASP A 39 5.15 -11.45 -15.96
CA ASP A 39 5.05 -12.18 -14.69
C ASP A 39 5.86 -11.53 -13.55
N LEU A 40 6.54 -10.40 -13.80
CA LEU A 40 7.32 -9.73 -12.77
C LEU A 40 6.40 -9.19 -11.67
N ARG A 41 6.62 -9.61 -10.43
CA ARG A 41 5.85 -9.18 -9.26
C ARG A 41 6.79 -8.95 -8.07
N PRO A 42 6.47 -8.01 -7.17
CA PRO A 42 7.21 -7.86 -5.92
C PRO A 42 7.19 -9.17 -5.12
N ASP A 43 8.36 -9.59 -4.64
CA ASP A 43 8.51 -10.73 -3.72
C ASP A 43 7.86 -10.46 -2.36
N LEU A 44 7.80 -9.18 -1.96
CA LEU A 44 7.12 -8.73 -0.75
C LEU A 44 6.63 -7.28 -0.89
N THR A 45 5.37 -7.05 -0.53
CA THR A 45 4.77 -5.73 -0.37
C THR A 45 4.42 -5.52 1.11
N LEU A 46 4.95 -4.45 1.70
CA LEU A 46 4.56 -4.01 3.05
C LEU A 46 3.39 -3.04 2.96
N VAL A 47 2.28 -3.37 3.60
CA VAL A 47 1.07 -2.54 3.65
C VAL A 47 0.94 -1.95 5.05
N PHE A 48 1.12 -0.64 5.15
CA PHE A 48 0.97 0.12 6.38
C PHE A 48 -0.50 0.50 6.56
N ASP A 49 -1.26 -0.33 7.29
CA ASP A 49 -2.68 -0.10 7.56
C ASP A 49 -2.85 0.85 8.74
N LEU A 50 -3.72 1.85 8.58
CA LEU A 50 -4.17 2.71 9.67
C LEU A 50 -5.57 3.25 9.35
N PRO A 51 -6.36 3.62 10.37
CA PRO A 51 -7.61 4.33 10.16
C PRO A 51 -7.39 5.59 9.32
N VAL A 52 -8.27 5.82 8.35
CA VAL A 52 -8.17 6.93 7.39
C VAL A 52 -8.11 8.27 8.11
N GLU A 53 -8.87 8.43 9.19
CA GLU A 53 -8.96 9.64 10.00
C GLU A 53 -7.61 9.96 10.65
N VAL A 54 -6.92 8.93 11.16
CA VAL A 54 -5.58 9.06 11.75
C VAL A 54 -4.57 9.43 10.66
N GLY A 55 -4.68 8.82 9.48
CA GLY A 55 -3.83 9.14 8.32
C GLY A 55 -3.98 10.58 7.86
N LEU A 56 -5.22 11.06 7.74
CA LEU A 56 -5.55 12.44 7.38
C LEU A 56 -5.06 13.43 8.45
N ALA A 57 -5.28 13.14 9.74
CA ALA A 57 -4.80 13.98 10.83
C ALA A 57 -3.26 14.13 10.82
N ARG A 58 -2.53 13.03 10.60
CA ARG A 58 -1.06 13.03 10.48
C ARG A 58 -0.57 13.74 9.22
N ALA A 59 -1.36 13.77 8.14
CA ALA A 59 -1.03 14.49 6.93
C ALA A 59 -1.22 16.01 7.11
N ALA A 60 -2.35 16.42 7.69
CA ALA A 60 -2.63 17.81 8.03
C ALA A 60 -1.57 18.40 8.97
N ALA A 61 -1.09 17.62 9.95
CA ALA A 61 -0.02 18.04 10.85
C ALA A 61 1.34 18.25 10.16
N ARG A 62 1.57 17.64 8.99
CA ARG A 62 2.82 17.74 8.23
C ARG A 62 2.87 18.91 7.24
N GLY A 63 1.78 19.66 7.08
CA GLY A 63 1.76 20.90 6.30
C GLY A 63 0.73 20.89 5.18
N ARG A 64 1.06 21.59 4.08
CA ARG A 64 0.09 21.96 3.04
C ARG A 64 -0.45 20.71 2.34
N LEU A 65 -1.76 20.53 2.42
CA LEU A 65 -2.44 19.38 1.86
C LEU A 65 -2.26 19.33 0.33
N ASP A 66 -1.86 18.17 -0.19
CA ASP A 66 -1.60 17.97 -1.61
C ASP A 66 -2.91 17.70 -2.37
N ARG A 67 -2.90 17.77 -3.71
CA ARG A 67 -4.12 17.69 -4.55
C ARG A 67 -4.97 16.41 -4.34
N PHE A 68 -4.38 15.36 -3.78
CA PHE A 68 -5.05 14.09 -3.45
C PHE A 68 -5.82 14.14 -2.12
N GLU A 69 -5.49 15.06 -1.21
CA GLU A 69 -6.17 15.22 0.08
C GLU A 69 -7.45 16.05 -0.02
N GLN A 70 -7.82 16.47 -1.24
CA GLN A 70 -9.13 17.03 -1.57
C GLN A 70 -10.19 15.95 -1.83
N GLU A 71 -9.78 14.69 -2.01
CA GLU A 71 -10.70 13.56 -2.12
C GLU A 71 -11.32 13.26 -0.75
N GLY A 72 -12.61 12.91 -0.70
CA GLY A 72 -13.33 12.70 0.55
C GLY A 72 -12.89 11.44 1.31
N GLN A 73 -13.25 11.35 2.59
CA GLN A 73 -12.99 10.18 3.46
C GLN A 73 -13.38 8.84 2.81
N ALA A 74 -14.48 8.82 2.05
CA ALA A 74 -14.95 7.63 1.33
C ALA A 74 -13.94 7.11 0.28
N PHE A 75 -13.20 8.01 -0.38
CA PHE A 75 -12.16 7.63 -1.35
C PHE A 75 -11.01 6.90 -0.65
N PHE A 76 -10.52 7.46 0.46
CA PHE A 76 -9.43 6.86 1.22
C PHE A 76 -9.84 5.54 1.88
N GLU A 77 -11.11 5.42 2.29
CA GLU A 77 -11.63 4.15 2.80
C GLU A 77 -11.67 3.09 1.68
N ALA A 78 -12.13 3.45 0.47
CA ALA A 78 -12.10 2.55 -0.67
C ALA A 78 -10.67 2.11 -1.04
N VAL A 79 -9.71 3.03 -0.99
CA VAL A 79 -8.27 2.76 -1.19
C VAL A 79 -7.75 1.78 -0.14
N ARG A 80 -8.05 2.01 1.15
CA ARG A 80 -7.66 1.14 2.26
C ARG A 80 -8.23 -0.28 2.07
N GLN A 81 -9.52 -0.38 1.79
CA GLN A 81 -10.18 -1.66 1.56
C GLN A 81 -9.58 -2.42 0.38
N ALA A 82 -9.20 -1.74 -0.71
CA ALA A 82 -8.53 -2.37 -1.83
C ALA A 82 -7.17 -2.99 -1.44
N TYR A 83 -6.37 -2.29 -0.62
CA TYR A 83 -5.11 -2.85 -0.09
C TYR A 83 -5.35 -4.06 0.81
N LEU A 84 -6.32 -4.00 1.71
CA LEU A 84 -6.67 -5.11 2.60
C LEU A 84 -7.15 -6.34 1.82
N GLN A 85 -7.98 -6.15 0.80
CA GLN A 85 -8.44 -7.25 -0.05
C GLN A 85 -7.29 -7.90 -0.83
N ARG A 86 -6.34 -7.12 -1.35
CA ARG A 86 -5.14 -7.67 -2.02
C ARG A 86 -4.26 -8.45 -1.05
N ALA A 87 -4.05 -7.90 0.15
CA ALA A 87 -3.29 -8.58 1.19
C ALA A 87 -3.93 -9.91 1.62
N GLN A 88 -5.26 -9.97 1.69
CA GLN A 88 -6.01 -11.20 1.98
C GLN A 88 -5.93 -12.23 0.84
N ARG A 89 -5.91 -11.79 -0.42
CA ARG A 89 -5.85 -12.67 -1.60
C ARG A 89 -4.48 -13.30 -1.78
N GLU A 90 -3.42 -12.58 -1.43
CA GLU A 90 -2.04 -13.02 -1.66
C GLU A 90 -1.17 -12.89 -0.39
N PRO A 91 -1.53 -13.57 0.72
CA PRO A 91 -0.88 -13.37 2.03
C PRO A 91 0.61 -13.74 2.04
N GLN A 92 1.08 -14.51 1.06
CA GLN A 92 2.50 -14.84 0.90
C GLN A 92 3.34 -13.65 0.40
N ARG A 93 2.72 -12.72 -0.33
CA ARG A 93 3.34 -11.54 -0.95
C ARG A 93 3.06 -10.25 -0.20
N TYR A 94 2.08 -10.22 0.69
CA TYR A 94 1.75 -9.02 1.46
C TYR A 94 2.00 -9.22 2.95
N SER A 95 2.64 -8.24 3.58
CA SER A 95 2.73 -8.15 5.04
C SER A 95 2.02 -6.89 5.52
N LEU A 96 1.00 -7.08 6.36
CA LEU A 96 0.25 -5.98 6.95
C LEU A 96 0.93 -5.51 8.23
N LEU A 97 1.20 -4.21 8.29
CA LEU A 97 1.79 -3.53 9.43
C LEU A 97 0.77 -2.53 9.98
N ASP A 98 0.47 -2.64 11.27
CA ASP A 98 -0.38 -1.69 11.97
C ASP A 98 0.36 -0.37 12.16
N ALA A 99 0.09 0.57 11.26
CA ALA A 99 0.65 1.91 11.27
C ALA A 99 -0.13 2.89 12.18
N ALA A 100 -1.19 2.44 12.88
CA ALA A 100 -1.86 3.25 13.89
C ALA A 100 -1.01 3.38 15.17
N GLN A 101 -0.07 2.46 15.39
CA GLN A 101 0.83 2.47 16.54
C GLN A 101 1.85 3.62 16.50
N THR A 102 2.68 3.71 17.53
CA THR A 102 3.79 4.67 17.58
C THR A 102 4.85 4.33 16.52
N LEU A 103 5.65 5.32 16.12
CA LEU A 103 6.70 5.12 15.13
C LEU A 103 7.67 4.01 15.55
N GLU A 104 8.03 3.95 16.84
CA GLU A 104 8.92 2.94 17.40
C GLU A 104 8.31 1.53 17.35
N ALA A 105 7.00 1.42 17.54
CA ALA A 105 6.30 0.14 17.44
C ALA A 105 6.25 -0.35 15.99
N VAL A 106 5.98 0.53 15.04
CA VAL A 106 6.03 0.22 13.60
C VAL A 106 7.43 -0.17 13.17
N GLN A 107 8.46 0.56 13.62
CA GLN A 107 9.86 0.22 13.34
C GLN A 107 10.23 -1.16 13.87
N ARG A 108 9.86 -1.49 15.11
CA ARG A 108 10.08 -2.84 15.66
C ARG A 108 9.35 -3.93 14.87
N ALA A 109 8.15 -3.63 14.36
CA ALA A 109 7.42 -4.57 13.51
C ALA A 109 8.12 -4.78 12.16
N ILE A 110 8.73 -3.74 11.57
CA ILE A 110 9.57 -3.86 10.38
C ILE A 110 10.85 -4.66 10.70
N ASP A 111 11.51 -4.37 11.81
CA ASP A 111 12.74 -5.06 12.22
C ASP A 111 12.51 -6.57 12.37
N ALA A 112 11.35 -6.96 12.90
CA ALA A 112 10.96 -8.37 13.01
C ALA A 112 10.77 -9.05 11.65
N LEU A 113 10.51 -8.30 10.57
CA LEU A 113 10.39 -8.81 9.21
C LEU A 113 11.74 -8.88 8.47
N LEU A 114 12.78 -8.16 8.94
CA LEU A 114 14.09 -8.12 8.27
C LEU A 114 14.69 -9.51 8.03
N PRO A 115 14.67 -10.48 8.96
CA PRO A 115 15.21 -11.82 8.70
C PRO A 115 14.53 -12.51 7.52
N ALA A 116 13.19 -12.46 7.47
CA ALA A 116 12.41 -13.05 6.38
C ALA A 116 12.62 -12.33 5.04
N ILE A 117 12.80 -11.00 5.07
CA ILE A 117 13.16 -10.21 3.87
C ILE A 117 14.54 -10.63 3.35
N VAL A 118 15.52 -10.75 4.25
CA VAL A 118 16.89 -11.13 3.88
C VAL A 118 16.95 -12.56 3.31
N GLU A 119 16.16 -13.49 3.85
CA GLU A 119 16.03 -14.84 3.27
C GLU A 119 15.50 -14.79 1.83
N ARG A 120 14.44 -14.01 1.58
CA ARG A 120 13.87 -13.85 0.23
C ARG A 120 14.84 -13.19 -0.75
N CYS A 121 15.69 -12.27 -0.30
CA CYS A 121 16.70 -11.64 -1.13
C CYS A 121 17.91 -12.55 -1.44
N ARG A 122 18.09 -13.65 -0.70
CA ARG A 122 19.26 -14.54 -0.86
C ARG A 122 19.07 -15.64 -1.90
N GLY A 123 17.83 -15.91 -2.35
CA GLY A 123 17.53 -16.93 -3.36
C GLY A 123 17.37 -18.31 -2.78
#